data_AF-A0A9E7KQA3-F1
#
_entry.id   AF-A0A9E7KQA3-F1
#
_cell.length_a   1.000
_cell.length_b   1.000
_cell.length_c   1.000
_cell.angle_alpha   90.00
_cell.angle_beta   90.00
_cell.angle_gamma   90.00
#
_symmetry.space_group_name_H-M   'P 1'
#
loop_
_entity.id
_entity.type
_entity.pdbx_description
1 polymer ?
#
loop_
_entity_poly.entity_id
_entity_poly.type
_entity_poly.pdbx_seq_one_letter_code
_entity_poly.pdbx_strand_id
1 'polypeptide(L)'
;MERFAVPAELLGRPAFLELLRRSAQEYGYEQRGVLRIPCPAPLFRRLLLLSSYSSSGAAAVADPALEELFRSLPDQDRSPAASPT
;
A
#
# COMPACT_ATOMS: atom_id res chain seq x y z
N MET A 1 -10.21 7.13 7.19
CA MET A 1 -9.09 7.53 6.32
C MET A 1 -7.94 8.01 7.17
N GLU A 2 -6.77 7.38 7.07
CA GLU A 2 -5.53 7.79 7.75
C GLU A 2 -4.58 8.36 6.69
N ARG A 3 -3.89 9.47 6.99
CA ARG A 3 -2.92 10.11 6.07
C ARG A 3 -1.52 9.95 6.66
N PHE A 4 -0.59 9.51 5.84
CA PHE A 4 0.81 9.32 6.23
C PHE A 4 1.70 10.26 5.43
N ALA A 5 2.59 10.97 6.12
CA ALA A 5 3.70 11.66 5.49
C ALA A 5 4.88 10.68 5.45
N VAL A 6 5.35 10.35 4.25
CA VAL A 6 6.44 9.40 4.04
C VAL A 6 7.50 10.03 3.14
N PRO A 7 8.80 9.75 3.35
CA PRO A 7 9.84 10.18 2.43
C PRO A 7 9.60 9.58 1.05
N ALA A 8 9.79 10.37 0.01
CA ALA A 8 9.58 9.92 -1.37
C ALA A 8 10.52 8.77 -1.75
N GLU A 9 11.69 8.65 -1.11
CA GLU A 9 12.63 7.54 -1.36
C GLU A 9 12.05 6.17 -0.99
N LEU A 10 11.10 6.11 -0.04
CA LEU A 10 10.43 4.86 0.32
C LEU A 10 9.53 4.34 -0.81
N LEU A 11 8.96 5.24 -1.63
CA LEU A 11 8.09 4.86 -2.75
C LEU A 11 8.83 4.07 -3.83
N GLY A 12 10.17 4.23 -3.93
CA GLY A 12 11.00 3.46 -4.84
C GLY A 12 11.31 2.03 -4.37
N ARG A 13 10.91 1.65 -3.15
CA ARG A 13 11.14 0.29 -2.64
C ARG A 13 10.15 -0.70 -3.25
N PRO A 14 10.55 -1.96 -3.50
CA PRO A 14 9.70 -2.95 -4.17
C PRO A 14 8.36 -3.18 -3.46
N ALA A 15 8.34 -3.14 -2.12
CA ALA A 15 7.11 -3.24 -1.33
C ALA A 15 6.12 -2.09 -1.58
N PHE A 16 6.61 -0.87 -1.81
CA PHE A 16 5.77 0.27 -2.15
C PHE A 16 5.37 0.26 -3.63
N LEU A 17 6.25 -0.18 -4.53
CA LEU A 17 5.93 -0.29 -5.96
C LEU A 17 4.71 -1.17 -6.21
N GLU A 18 4.57 -2.28 -5.48
CA GLU A 18 3.40 -3.15 -5.65
C GLU A 18 2.11 -2.50 -5.13
N LEU A 19 2.19 -1.75 -4.02
CA LEU A 19 1.09 -0.92 -3.53
C LEU A 19 0.69 0.17 -4.53
N LEU A 20 1.66 0.84 -5.15
CA LEU A 20 1.45 1.85 -6.19
C LEU A 20 0.78 1.24 -7.42
N ARG A 21 1.23 0.05 -7.83
CA ARG A 21 0.67 -0.66 -8.97
C ARG A 21 -0.80 -1.02 -8.75
N ARG A 22 -1.13 -1.57 -7.57
CA ARG A 22 -2.52 -1.87 -7.20
C ARG A 22 -3.37 -0.62 -7.11
N SER A 23 -2.83 0.46 -6.52
CA SER A 23 -3.48 1.77 -6.50
C SER A 23 -3.78 2.29 -7.90
N ALA A 24 -2.81 2.22 -8.81
CA ALA A 24 -3.01 2.64 -10.19
C ALA A 24 -4.04 1.77 -10.93
N GLN A 25 -4.11 0.47 -10.62
CA GLN A 25 -5.10 -0.43 -11.19
C GLN A 25 -6.53 -0.14 -10.70
N GLU A 26 -6.69 0.26 -9.44
CA GLU A 26 -8.00 0.52 -8.84
C GLU A 26 -8.49 1.96 -9.04
N TYR A 27 -7.60 2.95 -8.90
CA TYR A 27 -7.94 4.37 -8.92
C TYR A 27 -7.41 5.12 -10.16
N GLY A 28 -6.57 4.49 -10.98
CA GLY A 28 -5.89 5.16 -12.09
C GLY A 28 -4.77 6.10 -11.65
N TYR A 29 -4.11 6.71 -12.65
CA TYR A 29 -3.02 7.68 -12.46
C TYR A 29 -3.51 9.14 -12.41
N GLU A 30 -4.80 9.39 -12.62
CA GLU A 30 -5.39 10.74 -12.62
C GLU A 30 -5.58 11.32 -11.21
N GLN A 31 -5.07 10.63 -10.18
CA GLN A 31 -5.11 11.09 -8.80
C GLN A 31 -4.31 12.39 -8.64
N ARG A 32 -5.01 13.50 -8.42
CA ARG A 32 -4.41 14.81 -8.16
C ARG A 32 -4.24 15.04 -6.66
N GLY A 33 -3.01 15.34 -6.25
CA GLY A 33 -2.66 15.69 -4.87
C GLY A 33 -2.25 14.47 -4.05
N VAL A 34 -3.16 13.93 -3.24
CA VAL A 34 -2.87 12.80 -2.34
C VAL A 34 -2.99 11.47 -3.07
N LEU A 35 -1.99 10.61 -2.88
CA LEU A 35 -1.99 9.26 -3.39
C LEU A 35 -2.84 8.35 -2.50
N ARG A 36 -3.85 7.69 -3.07
CA ARG A 36 -4.70 6.72 -2.38
C ARG A 36 -4.16 5.33 -2.57
N ILE A 37 -3.79 4.65 -1.49
CA ILE A 37 -3.34 3.26 -1.54
C ILE A 37 -4.47 2.35 -1.03
N PRO A 38 -4.88 1.31 -1.76
CA PRO A 38 -5.82 0.31 -1.28
C PRO A 38 -5.11 -0.65 -0.34
N CYS A 39 -4.84 -0.18 0.87
CA CYS A 39 -4.16 -0.93 1.92
C CYS A 39 -4.69 -0.48 3.28
N PRO A 40 -4.92 -1.41 4.22
CA PRO A 40 -5.27 -1.04 5.57
C PRO A 40 -4.15 -0.27 6.24
N ALA A 41 -4.53 0.79 6.95
CA ALA A 41 -3.64 1.60 7.77
C ALA A 41 -2.68 0.80 8.68
N PRO A 42 -3.08 -0.27 9.41
CA PRO A 42 -2.15 -1.03 10.24
C PRO A 42 -1.05 -1.76 9.45
N LEU A 43 -1.35 -2.25 8.23
CA LEU A 43 -0.35 -2.89 7.39
C LEU A 43 0.62 -1.84 6.85
N PHE A 44 0.10 -0.72 6.37
CA PHE A 44 0.94 0.39 5.90
C PHE A 44 1.89 0.92 6.98
N ARG A 45 1.41 1.05 8.23
CA ARG A 45 2.26 1.39 9.39
C ARG A 45 3.36 0.37 9.62
N ARG A 46 3.05 -0.92 9.55
CA ARG A 46 4.05 -1.98 9.73
C ARG A 46 5.11 -1.94 8.63
N LEU A 47 4.69 -1.70 7.39
CA LEU A 47 5.57 -1.56 6.23
C LEU A 47 6.49 -0.33 6.37
N LEU A 48 5.97 0.79 6.87
CA LEU A 48 6.76 1.97 7.20
C LEU A 48 7.77 1.72 8.32
N LEU A 49 7.36 1.05 9.40
CA LEU A 49 8.24 0.69 10.51
C LEU A 49 9.37 -0.23 10.01
N LEU A 50 9.05 -1.32 9.31
CA LEU A 50 10.05 -2.21 8.72
C LEU A 50 11.01 -1.46 7.80
N SER A 51 10.50 -0.46 7.07
CA SER A 51 11.30 0.37 6.20
C SER A 51 12.23 1.34 6.92
N SER A 52 11.83 1.82 8.11
CA SER A 52 12.66 2.71 8.94
C SER A 52 13.73 1.98 9.75
N TYR A 53 13.46 0.73 10.17
CA TYR A 53 14.43 -0.06 10.94
C TYR A 53 15.45 -0.79 10.07
N SER A 54 15.12 -1.10 8.82
CA SER A 54 16.06 -1.74 7.89
C SER A 54 16.93 -0.72 7.16
N SER A 55 18.00 -0.27 7.84
CA SER A 55 19.15 0.37 7.19
C SER A 55 20.12 -0.65 6.57
N SER A 56 19.87 -1.95 6.70
CA SER A 56 20.76 -2.99 6.16
C SER A 56 20.11 -3.68 4.96
N GLY A 57 20.67 -3.45 3.79
CA GLY A 57 20.22 -4.02 2.53
C GLY A 57 20.33 -5.53 2.50
N ALA A 58 19.18 -6.20 2.64
CA ALA A 58 18.84 -7.53 2.14
C ALA A 58 17.40 -7.76 2.65
N ALA A 59 16.34 -7.80 1.85
CA ALA A 59 16.20 -8.61 0.66
C ALA A 59 15.31 -7.91 -0.36
N ALA A 60 15.89 -7.63 -1.52
CA ALA A 60 15.14 -7.41 -2.76
C ALA A 60 14.74 -8.78 -3.31
N VAL A 61 13.80 -9.43 -2.66
CA VAL A 61 12.88 -10.36 -3.31
C VAL A 61 11.52 -9.93 -2.80
N ALA A 62 10.51 -9.92 -3.68
CA ALA A 62 9.13 -9.71 -3.27
C ALA A 62 8.88 -10.50 -1.99
N ASP A 63 8.80 -9.80 -0.84
CA ASP A 63 8.75 -10.45 0.45
C ASP A 63 7.47 -11.28 0.45
N PRO A 64 7.57 -12.62 0.38
CA PRO A 64 6.40 -13.45 0.16
C PRO A 64 5.48 -13.37 1.38
N ALA A 65 6.02 -13.05 2.57
CA ALA A 65 5.23 -12.81 3.76
C ALA A 65 4.40 -11.52 3.64
N LEU A 66 4.93 -10.48 2.99
CA LEU A 66 4.18 -9.26 2.70
C LEU A 66 3.10 -9.50 1.64
N GLU A 67 3.41 -10.25 0.57
CA GLU A 67 2.43 -10.59 -0.46
C GLU A 67 1.33 -11.53 0.07
N GLU A 68 1.68 -12.44 0.96
CA GLU A 68 0.73 -13.29 1.68
C GLU A 68 -0.12 -12.49 2.66
N LEU A 69 0.46 -11.54 3.40
CA LEU A 69 -0.29 -10.55 4.19
C LEU A 69 -1.26 -9.74 3.33
N PHE A 70 -0.85 -9.36 2.12
CA PHE A 70 -1.71 -8.67 1.15
C PHE A 70 -2.80 -9.56 0.54
N ARG A 71 -2.57 -10.87 0.40
CA ARG A 71 -3.58 -11.82 -0.10
C ARG A 71 -4.54 -12.31 0.97
N SER A 72 -4.08 -12.41 2.21
CA SER A 72 -4.91 -12.77 3.38
C SER A 72 -5.71 -11.59 3.92
N LEU A 73 -5.57 -10.40 3.31
CA LEU A 73 -6.36 -9.25 3.66
C LEU A 73 -7.83 -9.49 3.25
N PRO A 74 -8.77 -9.55 4.21
CA PRO A 74 -10.18 -9.64 3.84
C PRO A 74 -10.56 -8.31 3.14
N ASP A 75 -11.34 -8.40 2.07
CA ASP A 75 -11.84 -7.33 1.19
C ASP A 75 -12.75 -6.30 1.90
N GLN A 76 -12.49 -6.02 3.18
CA GLN A 76 -13.33 -5.25 4.10
C GLN A 76 -13.20 -3.75 3.84
N ASP A 77 -13.45 -3.32 2.61
CA ASP A 77 -14.06 -2.02 2.30
C ASP A 77 -14.59 -1.96 0.85
N ARG A 78 -15.04 -3.07 0.24
CA ARG A 78 -15.94 -2.95 -0.92
C ARG A 78 -17.33 -2.58 -0.43
N SER A 79 -17.46 -1.35 0.09
CA SER A 79 -18.75 -0.74 0.36
C SER A 79 -19.55 -0.72 -0.94
N PRO A 80 -20.71 -1.39 -1.04
CA PRO A 80 -21.55 -1.33 -2.23
C PRO A 80 -22.30 0.01 -2.23
N ALA A 81 -21.62 1.10 -2.59
CA ALA A 81 -22.30 2.35 -2.87
C ALA A 81 -22.89 2.30 -4.29
N ALA A 82 -24.15 1.89 -4.40
CA ALA A 82 -25.19 2.52 -5.22
C ALA A 82 -26.36 1.56 -5.45
N SER A 83 -27.42 1.68 -4.64
CA SER A 83 -28.77 1.34 -5.09
C SER A 83 -29.27 2.53 -5.92
N PRO A 84 -29.55 2.40 -7.23
CA PRO A 84 -30.29 3.42 -7.95
C PRO A 84 -31.75 3.38 -7.47
N THR A 85 -32.27 4.52 -7.03
CA THR A 85 -33.71 4.78 -6.93
C THR A 85 -34.27 5.02 -8.33
#